data_AF-E1LDW5-F1
#
_entry.id   AF-E1LDW5-F1
#
_cell.length_a   1.000
_cell.length_b   1.000
_cell.length_c   1.000
_cell.angle_alpha   90.00
_cell.angle_beta   90.00
_cell.angle_gamma   90.00
#
_symmetry.space_group_name_H-M   'P 1'
#
loop_
_entity.id
_entity.type
_entity.pdbx_description
1 polymer ?
#
loop_
_entity_poly.entity_id
_entity_poly.type
_entity_poly.pdbx_seq_one_letter_code
_entity_poly.pdbx_strand_id
1 'polypeptide(L)'
;MYTSVRSTLYTLLKHINQAKMIEGVRGIEGLASKTYFSVWETILSEPWEFTGRNRNPSLDPVNTLLSYGYSFLEREVRACLVTAGLDVRIGVLHSTNNRKDSFVFDMMDLFRQAVMDRFILKVLNCHMLKFNDFDISGNRCFMSKSSTRKWIQIYEDYMTTPKKHCCALSPRRWIQREITNFIKYLTDISDDSITLDTDEKCIS
;
A
#
# COMPACT_ATOMS: atom_id res chain seq x y z
N MET A 1 18.17 -16.00 6.87
CA MET A 1 17.53 -15.17 5.82
C MET A 1 16.75 -13.98 6.41
N TYR A 2 15.74 -14.19 7.25
CA TYR A 2 14.92 -13.11 7.84
C TYR A 2 15.70 -12.06 8.64
N THR A 3 16.74 -12.46 9.37
CA THR A 3 17.60 -11.55 10.14
C THR A 3 18.37 -10.57 9.25
N SER A 4 18.82 -11.03 8.09
CA SER A 4 19.53 -10.20 7.10
C SER A 4 18.59 -9.16 6.50
N VAL A 5 17.39 -9.59 6.06
CA VAL A 5 16.34 -8.69 5.54
C VAL A 5 15.95 -7.63 6.57
N ARG A 6 15.71 -8.05 7.82
CA ARG A 6 15.40 -7.13 8.92
C ARG A 6 16.52 -6.13 9.14
N SER A 7 17.79 -6.57 9.17
CA SER A 7 18.96 -5.71 9.32
C SER A 7 19.09 -4.69 8.19
N THR A 8 18.88 -5.13 6.95
CA THR A 8 18.87 -4.26 5.76
C THR A 8 17.78 -3.21 5.87
N LEU A 9 16.54 -3.59 6.21
CA LEU A 9 15.44 -2.63 6.37
C LEU A 9 15.71 -1.59 7.47
N TYR A 10 16.31 -2.00 8.60
CA TYR A 10 16.72 -1.04 9.65
C TYR A 10 17.84 -0.10 9.19
N THR A 11 18.78 -0.59 8.39
CA THR A 11 19.84 0.24 7.81
C THR A 11 19.25 1.28 6.85
N LEU A 12 18.32 0.85 5.98
CA LEU A 12 17.61 1.74 5.06
C LEU A 12 16.82 2.82 5.81
N LEU A 13 16.14 2.45 6.90
CA LEU A 13 15.42 3.41 7.75
C LEU A 13 16.34 4.52 8.29
N LYS A 14 17.57 4.19 8.70
CA LYS A 14 18.55 5.18 9.17
C LYS A 14 18.97 6.16 8.06
N HIS A 15 19.06 5.68 6.81
CA HIS A 15 19.44 6.49 5.66
C HIS A 15 18.34 7.47 5.24
N ILE A 16 17.06 7.21 5.56
CA ILE A 16 15.95 8.13 5.26
C ILE A 16 16.21 9.50 5.90
N ASN A 17 16.63 9.53 7.17
CA ASN A 17 16.91 10.79 7.88
C ASN A 17 18.12 11.57 7.33
N GLN A 18 18.93 10.93 6.49
CA GLN A 18 20.12 11.54 5.87
C GLN A 18 19.85 11.99 4.43
N ALA A 19 18.74 11.57 3.83
CA ALA A 19 18.37 11.93 2.47
C ALA A 19 17.93 13.40 2.42
N LYS A 20 18.69 14.23 1.71
CA LYS A 20 18.39 15.68 1.54
C LYS A 20 17.44 15.98 0.38
N MET A 21 17.14 14.99 -0.46
CA MET A 21 16.33 15.13 -1.67
C MET A 21 15.31 14.00 -1.77
N ILE A 22 14.13 14.31 -2.33
CA ILE A 22 13.01 13.36 -2.54
C ILE A 22 13.46 12.14 -3.34
N GLU A 23 14.27 12.33 -4.39
CA GLU A 23 14.79 11.22 -5.21
C GLU A 23 15.65 10.23 -4.41
N GLY A 24 16.38 10.71 -3.39
CA GLY A 24 17.11 9.83 -2.47
C GLY A 24 16.18 8.96 -1.62
N VAL A 25 15.07 9.55 -1.13
CA VAL A 25 14.04 8.83 -0.38
C VAL A 25 13.38 7.77 -1.25
N ARG A 26 13.03 8.09 -2.50
CA ARG A 26 12.46 7.13 -3.47
C ARG A 26 13.41 5.97 -3.80
N GLY A 27 14.71 6.25 -3.92
CA GLY A 27 15.72 5.21 -4.10
C GLY A 27 15.77 4.23 -2.93
N ILE A 28 15.70 4.75 -1.70
CA ILE A 28 15.64 3.94 -0.47
C ILE A 28 14.35 3.10 -0.43
N GLU A 29 13.20 3.69 -0.77
CA GLU A 29 11.91 2.99 -0.84
C GLU A 29 11.93 1.84 -1.85
N GLY A 30 12.51 2.08 -3.04
CA GLY A 30 12.66 1.04 -4.08
C GLY A 30 13.51 -0.13 -3.60
N LEU A 31 14.63 0.15 -2.92
CA LEU A 31 15.49 -0.89 -2.35
C LEU A 31 14.77 -1.64 -1.21
N ALA A 32 14.09 -0.92 -0.31
CA ALA A 32 13.30 -1.52 0.76
C ALA A 32 12.20 -2.44 0.23
N SER A 33 11.50 -2.02 -0.84
CA SER A 33 10.50 -2.82 -1.53
C SER A 33 11.10 -4.10 -2.12
N LYS A 34 12.26 -4.01 -2.80
CA LYS A 34 12.95 -5.18 -3.34
C LYS A 34 13.37 -6.16 -2.24
N THR A 35 13.93 -5.66 -1.14
CA THR A 35 14.31 -6.47 0.02
C THR A 35 13.10 -7.09 0.72
N TYR A 36 11.97 -6.38 0.79
CA TYR A 36 10.73 -6.91 1.34
C TYR A 36 10.18 -8.07 0.49
N PHE A 37 10.13 -7.91 -0.83
CA PHE A 37 9.62 -8.96 -1.72
C PHE A 37 10.56 -10.16 -1.86
N SER A 38 11.86 -10.01 -1.60
CA SER A 38 12.81 -11.13 -1.71
C SER A 38 12.59 -12.25 -0.70
N VAL A 39 11.76 -12.05 0.35
CA VAL A 39 11.42 -13.12 1.30
C VAL A 39 10.10 -13.83 0.99
N TRP A 40 9.30 -13.31 0.07
CA TRP A 40 7.97 -13.86 -0.21
C TRP A 40 8.03 -15.30 -0.69
N GLU A 41 8.98 -15.63 -1.57
CA GLU A 41 9.20 -16.99 -2.06
C GLU A 41 9.34 -17.99 -0.91
N THR A 42 10.02 -17.61 0.18
CA THR A 42 10.22 -18.49 1.35
C THR A 42 9.04 -18.58 2.30
N ILE A 43 8.04 -17.70 2.15
CA ILE A 43 6.85 -17.61 3.01
C ILE A 43 5.64 -18.24 2.32
N LEU A 44 5.65 -18.28 0.99
CA LEU A 44 4.59 -18.86 0.19
C LEU A 44 4.62 -20.39 0.28
N SER A 45 3.45 -21.00 0.46
CA SER A 45 3.29 -22.44 0.37
C SER A 45 3.28 -22.89 -1.09
N GLU A 46 3.67 -24.14 -1.36
CA GLU A 46 3.46 -24.75 -2.68
C GLU A 46 1.97 -24.65 -3.10
N PRO A 47 1.63 -24.47 -4.38
CA PRO A 47 2.52 -24.46 -5.56
C PRO A 47 2.94 -23.03 -5.98
N TRP A 48 2.89 -22.05 -5.06
CA TRP A 48 3.09 -20.65 -5.43
C TRP A 48 4.58 -20.31 -5.56
N GLU A 49 4.99 -19.89 -6.75
CA GLU A 49 6.33 -19.39 -7.02
C GLU A 49 6.33 -17.86 -7.08
N PHE A 50 7.41 -17.24 -6.60
CA PHE A 50 7.54 -15.79 -6.63
C PHE A 50 9.01 -15.34 -6.72
N THR A 51 9.44 -15.00 -7.93
CA THR A 51 10.82 -14.54 -8.20
C THR A 51 11.02 -13.05 -7.90
N GLY A 52 9.94 -12.32 -7.60
CA GLY A 52 9.95 -10.91 -7.27
C GLY A 52 8.75 -10.16 -7.84
N ARG A 53 8.62 -8.89 -7.44
CA ARG A 53 7.53 -8.03 -7.91
C ARG A 53 7.77 -7.58 -9.35
N ASN A 54 6.91 -8.00 -10.28
CA ASN A 54 6.88 -7.50 -11.65
C ASN A 54 5.63 -6.62 -11.87
N ARG A 55 5.78 -5.46 -12.52
CA ARG A 55 4.67 -4.54 -12.80
C ARG A 55 4.45 -4.49 -14.32
N ASN A 56 3.32 -5.04 -14.75
CA ASN A 56 2.71 -4.92 -16.08
C ASN A 56 3.62 -5.30 -17.29
N PRO A 57 3.42 -6.47 -17.92
CA PRO A 57 2.41 -7.48 -17.60
C PRO A 57 2.76 -8.29 -16.33
N SER A 58 1.75 -8.64 -15.53
CA SER A 58 1.92 -9.65 -14.49
C SER A 58 1.93 -11.02 -15.14
N LEU A 59 3.00 -11.77 -14.93
CA LEU A 59 3.27 -13.04 -15.61
C LEU A 59 2.81 -14.26 -14.82
N ASP A 60 2.57 -14.07 -13.52
CA ASP A 60 2.31 -15.14 -12.56
C ASP A 60 1.11 -14.82 -11.65
N PRO A 61 0.49 -15.84 -11.03
CA PRO A 61 -0.67 -15.66 -10.15
C PRO A 61 -0.42 -14.72 -8.97
N VAL A 62 0.76 -14.77 -8.35
CA VAL A 62 1.09 -13.98 -7.15
C VAL A 62 1.14 -12.49 -7.49
N ASN A 63 1.88 -12.13 -8.55
CA ASN A 63 1.93 -10.76 -9.05
C ASN A 63 0.58 -10.27 -9.57
N THR A 64 -0.24 -11.17 -10.14
CA THR A 64 -1.60 -10.85 -10.57
C THR A 64 -2.48 -10.48 -9.38
N LEU A 65 -2.45 -11.26 -8.30
CA LEU A 65 -3.17 -10.95 -7.07
C LEU A 65 -2.67 -9.67 -6.39
N LEU A 66 -1.35 -9.44 -6.37
CA LEU A 66 -0.77 -8.19 -5.86
C LEU A 66 -1.25 -6.96 -6.64
N SER A 67 -1.18 -7.02 -7.97
CA SER A 67 -1.66 -5.93 -8.83
C SER A 67 -3.16 -5.69 -8.65
N TYR A 68 -3.95 -6.76 -8.57
CA TYR A 68 -5.39 -6.68 -8.38
C TYR A 68 -5.74 -6.11 -7.00
N GLY A 69 -5.14 -6.64 -5.93
CA GLY A 69 -5.32 -6.17 -4.57
C GLY A 69 -4.93 -4.71 -4.37
N TYR A 70 -3.81 -4.27 -4.95
CA TYR A 70 -3.42 -2.85 -4.90
C TYR A 70 -4.41 -1.94 -5.64
N SER A 71 -5.07 -2.43 -6.69
CA SER A 71 -6.13 -1.67 -7.36
C SER A 71 -7.38 -1.52 -6.48
N PHE A 72 -7.70 -2.52 -5.64
CA PHE A 72 -8.79 -2.39 -4.66
C PHE A 72 -8.41 -1.47 -3.51
N LEU A 73 -7.18 -1.58 -3.00
CA LEU A 73 -6.69 -0.71 -1.95
C LEU A 73 -6.68 0.76 -2.38
N GLU A 74 -6.25 1.02 -3.62
CA GLU A 74 -6.26 2.35 -4.23
C GLU A 74 -7.67 2.95 -4.23
N ARG A 75 -8.69 2.16 -4.57
CA ARG A 75 -10.10 2.59 -4.51
C ARG A 75 -10.58 2.89 -3.10
N GLU A 76 -10.25 2.05 -2.11
CA GLU A 76 -10.62 2.26 -0.71
C GLU A 76 -10.02 3.57 -0.17
N VAL A 77 -8.72 3.76 -0.39
CA VAL A 77 -8.00 4.97 0.06
C VAL A 77 -8.54 6.21 -0.64
N ARG A 78 -8.72 6.15 -1.97
CA ARG A 78 -9.30 7.23 -2.76
C ARG A 78 -10.68 7.62 -2.26
N ALA A 79 -11.56 6.64 -2.01
CA ALA A 79 -12.91 6.91 -1.52
C ALA A 79 -12.89 7.62 -0.16
N CYS A 80 -12.00 7.20 0.75
CA CYS A 80 -11.82 7.85 2.05
C CYS A 80 -11.33 9.30 1.90
N LEU A 81 -10.34 9.54 1.04
CA LEU A 81 -9.78 10.87 0.80
C LEU A 81 -10.81 11.84 0.21
N VAL A 82 -11.56 11.38 -0.80
CA VAL A 82 -12.63 12.18 -1.43
C VAL A 82 -13.74 12.49 -0.42
N THR A 83 -14.13 11.51 0.40
CA THR A 83 -15.18 11.70 1.41
C THR A 83 -14.76 12.68 2.51
N ALA A 84 -13.46 12.75 2.79
CA ALA A 84 -12.91 13.71 3.75
C ALA A 84 -12.69 15.12 3.18
N GLY A 85 -13.07 15.37 1.91
CA GLY A 85 -13.00 16.69 1.29
C GLY A 85 -11.62 17.09 0.78
N LEU A 86 -10.65 16.16 0.71
CA LEU A 86 -9.33 16.44 0.16
C LEU A 86 -9.29 16.30 -1.36
N ASP A 87 -8.57 17.20 -2.01
CA ASP A 87 -8.25 17.08 -3.44
C ASP A 87 -7.15 16.02 -3.63
N VAL A 88 -7.55 14.83 -4.10
CA VAL A 88 -6.68 13.66 -4.36
C VAL A 88 -5.52 13.94 -5.33
N ARG A 89 -5.54 15.08 -6.03
CA ARG A 89 -4.55 15.47 -7.03
C ARG A 89 -3.26 16.04 -6.45
N ILE A 90 -3.24 16.48 -5.18
CA ILE A 90 -2.08 17.10 -4.54
C ILE A 90 -1.29 16.05 -3.73
N GLY A 91 -0.37 15.33 -4.38
CA GLY A 91 0.55 14.41 -3.69
C GLY A 91 1.73 15.10 -3.02
N VAL A 92 2.32 14.47 -2.01
CA VAL A 92 3.49 14.97 -1.27
C VAL A 92 4.77 14.29 -1.78
N LEU A 93 4.83 12.95 -1.79
CA LEU A 93 6.03 12.21 -2.23
C LEU A 93 6.01 11.90 -3.74
N HIS A 94 4.84 11.62 -4.30
CA HIS A 94 4.69 11.32 -5.74
C HIS A 94 4.43 12.56 -6.62
N SER A 95 4.62 13.79 -6.09
CA SER A 95 4.26 15.07 -6.73
C SER A 95 4.93 15.34 -8.09
N THR A 96 6.09 14.75 -8.37
CA THR A 96 6.90 15.04 -9.56
C THR A 96 6.50 14.28 -10.84
N ASN A 97 5.54 13.35 -10.78
CA ASN A 97 5.29 12.43 -11.89
C ASN A 97 4.13 12.80 -12.84
N ASN A 98 3.52 14.01 -12.75
CA ASN A 98 2.35 14.40 -13.56
C ASN A 98 1.16 13.41 -13.46
N ARG A 99 1.16 12.52 -12.45
CA ARG A 99 0.07 11.57 -12.20
C ARG A 99 -0.99 12.28 -11.38
N LYS A 100 -2.22 12.30 -11.89
CA LYS A 100 -3.35 13.04 -11.31
C LYS A 100 -3.76 12.59 -9.89
N ASP A 101 -3.11 11.60 -9.27
CA ASP A 101 -3.55 11.00 -7.99
C ASP A 101 -2.38 10.67 -7.03
N SER A 102 -1.32 11.46 -7.05
CA SER A 102 -0.08 11.17 -6.31
C SER A 102 -0.29 10.96 -4.80
N PHE A 103 -1.25 11.65 -4.18
CA PHE A 103 -1.52 11.51 -2.74
C PHE A 103 -2.18 10.17 -2.37
N VAL A 104 -3.01 9.63 -3.26
CA VAL A 104 -3.63 8.31 -3.06
C VAL A 104 -2.54 7.25 -2.93
N PHE A 105 -1.49 7.34 -3.75
CA PHE A 105 -0.37 6.41 -3.69
C PHE A 105 0.48 6.58 -2.42
N ASP A 106 0.69 7.81 -1.96
CA ASP A 106 1.38 8.12 -0.70
C ASP A 106 0.65 7.47 0.49
N MET A 107 -0.68 7.66 0.58
CA MET A 107 -1.49 7.07 1.64
C MET A 107 -1.60 5.55 1.52
N MET A 108 -1.62 5.03 0.29
CA MET A 108 -1.67 3.59 0.05
C MET A 108 -0.47 2.85 0.63
N ASP A 109 0.71 3.47 0.69
CA ASP A 109 1.93 2.85 1.22
C ASP A 109 1.78 2.39 2.67
N LEU A 110 1.01 3.12 3.50
CA LEU A 110 0.72 2.74 4.88
C LEU A 110 -0.03 1.40 5.00
N PHE A 111 -0.79 1.05 3.96
CA PHE A 111 -1.74 -0.04 4.00
C PHE A 111 -1.33 -1.25 3.15
N ARG A 112 -0.34 -1.12 2.26
CA ARG A 112 0.12 -2.22 1.39
C ARG A 112 0.53 -3.43 2.21
N GLN A 113 1.54 -3.30 3.07
CA GLN A 113 2.04 -4.41 3.87
C GLN A 113 1.09 -4.77 5.02
N ALA A 114 0.44 -3.77 5.62
CA ALA A 114 -0.37 -3.95 6.81
C ALA A 114 -1.73 -4.62 6.52
N VAL A 115 -2.29 -4.42 5.33
CA VAL A 115 -3.61 -4.93 4.94
C VAL A 115 -3.47 -5.86 3.74
N MET A 116 -3.01 -5.34 2.61
CA MET A 116 -3.17 -6.02 1.32
C MET A 116 -2.23 -7.21 1.14
N ASP A 117 -0.96 -7.05 1.48
CA ASP A 117 0.04 -8.11 1.38
C ASP A 117 -0.29 -9.24 2.36
N ARG A 118 -0.69 -8.91 3.59
CA ARG A 118 -1.19 -9.90 4.58
C ARG A 118 -2.42 -10.63 4.08
N PHE A 119 -3.35 -9.92 3.45
CA PHE A 119 -4.53 -10.53 2.84
C PHE A 119 -4.12 -11.50 1.74
N ILE A 120 -3.25 -11.10 0.82
CA ILE A 120 -2.82 -11.92 -0.31
C ILE A 120 -2.05 -13.16 0.16
N LEU A 121 -1.13 -13.00 1.11
CA LEU A 121 -0.45 -14.13 1.73
C LEU A 121 -1.44 -15.12 2.37
N LYS A 122 -2.50 -14.62 3.03
CA LYS A 122 -3.57 -15.47 3.56
C LYS A 122 -4.32 -16.20 2.44
N VAL A 123 -4.71 -15.50 1.37
CA VAL A 123 -5.44 -16.10 0.24
C VAL A 123 -4.65 -17.23 -0.40
N LEU A 124 -3.35 -17.01 -0.60
CA LEU A 124 -2.42 -17.97 -1.21
C LEU A 124 -2.14 -19.16 -0.27
N ASN A 125 -1.68 -18.89 0.96
CA ASN A 125 -1.23 -19.94 1.88
C ASN A 125 -2.38 -20.76 2.49
N CYS A 126 -3.60 -20.23 2.52
CA CYS A 126 -4.79 -20.98 2.91
C CYS A 126 -5.51 -21.60 1.71
N HIS A 127 -4.92 -21.57 0.51
CA HIS A 127 -5.49 -22.11 -0.74
C HIS A 127 -6.93 -21.66 -1.00
N MET A 128 -7.26 -20.42 -0.62
CA MET A 128 -8.58 -19.86 -0.83
C MET A 128 -8.83 -19.68 -2.34
N LEU A 129 -7.79 -19.39 -3.10
CA LEU A 129 -7.73 -19.57 -4.56
C LEU A 129 -6.75 -20.69 -4.90
N LYS A 130 -7.00 -21.36 -6.03
CA LYS A 130 -6.17 -22.47 -6.53
C LYS A 130 -5.41 -22.04 -7.77
N PHE A 131 -4.36 -22.75 -8.15
CA PHE A 131 -3.60 -22.44 -9.36
C PHE A 131 -4.50 -22.42 -10.62
N ASN A 132 -5.47 -23.34 -10.71
CA ASN A 132 -6.44 -23.40 -11.82
C ASN A 132 -7.48 -22.26 -11.82
N ASP A 133 -7.50 -21.38 -10.81
CA ASP A 133 -8.30 -20.15 -10.84
C ASP A 133 -7.68 -19.07 -11.75
N PHE A 134 -6.46 -19.33 -12.25
CA PHE A 134 -5.68 -18.43 -13.09
C PHE A 134 -5.46 -19.01 -14.48
N ASP A 135 -5.61 -18.16 -15.49
CA ASP A 135 -5.27 -18.43 -16.88
C ASP A 135 -3.96 -17.72 -17.21
N ILE A 136 -2.93 -18.48 -17.56
CA ILE A 136 -1.61 -17.98 -17.95
C ILE A 136 -1.49 -18.15 -19.46
N SER A 137 -1.67 -17.05 -20.18
CA SER A 137 -1.72 -17.02 -21.65
C SER A 137 -0.89 -15.85 -22.18
N GLY A 138 -0.01 -16.11 -23.15
CA GLY A 138 0.66 -15.06 -23.93
C GLY A 138 1.40 -14.02 -23.10
N ASN A 139 2.21 -14.48 -22.12
CA ASN A 139 2.98 -13.63 -21.22
C ASN A 139 2.10 -12.71 -20.34
N ARG A 140 0.91 -13.18 -19.96
CA ARG A 140 0.01 -12.53 -19.01
C ARG A 140 -0.70 -13.58 -18.18
N CYS A 141 -1.04 -13.21 -16.94
CA CYS A 141 -1.86 -14.02 -16.05
C CYS A 141 -3.15 -13.26 -15.69
N PHE A 142 -4.29 -13.93 -15.80
CA PHE A 142 -5.60 -13.38 -15.53
C PHE A 142 -6.45 -14.33 -14.69
N MET A 143 -7.41 -13.79 -13.93
CA MET A 143 -8.43 -14.59 -13.27
C MET A 143 -9.67 -14.71 -14.15
N SER A 144 -10.31 -15.89 -14.15
CA SER A 144 -11.60 -16.07 -14.78
C SER A 144 -12.70 -15.23 -14.10
N LYS A 145 -13.88 -15.09 -14.73
CA LYS A 145 -15.02 -14.37 -14.11
C LYS A 145 -15.49 -15.03 -12.80
N SER A 146 -15.51 -16.36 -12.72
CA SER A 146 -15.89 -17.07 -11.50
C SER A 146 -14.86 -16.88 -10.39
N SER A 147 -13.57 -17.01 -10.72
CA SER A 147 -12.46 -16.79 -9.79
C SER A 147 -12.41 -15.33 -9.30
N THR A 148 -12.73 -14.37 -10.16
CA THR A 148 -12.86 -12.95 -9.78
C THR A 148 -13.97 -12.72 -8.77
N ARG A 149 -15.18 -13.29 -8.99
CA ARG A 149 -16.28 -13.19 -8.01
C ARG A 149 -15.88 -13.80 -6.66
N LYS A 150 -15.22 -14.95 -6.69
CA LYS A 150 -14.72 -15.62 -5.50
C LYS A 150 -13.69 -14.76 -4.76
N TRP A 151 -12.74 -14.15 -5.47
CA TRP A 151 -11.78 -13.21 -4.90
C TRP A 151 -12.48 -12.04 -4.21
N ILE A 152 -13.50 -11.45 -4.86
CA ILE A 152 -14.24 -10.30 -4.31
C ILE A 152 -14.94 -10.69 -3.00
N GLN A 153 -15.58 -11.85 -2.94
CA GLN A 153 -16.21 -12.33 -1.71
C GLN A 153 -15.18 -12.47 -0.58
N ILE A 154 -14.04 -13.12 -0.86
CA ILE A 154 -12.97 -13.32 0.11
C ILE A 154 -12.40 -11.98 0.60
N TYR A 155 -12.25 -11.03 -0.32
CA TYR A 155 -11.79 -9.67 -0.03
C TYR A 155 -12.78 -8.93 0.87
N GLU A 156 -14.07 -8.91 0.53
CA GLU A 156 -15.09 -8.21 1.33
C GLU A 156 -15.20 -8.79 2.74
N ASP A 157 -15.19 -10.11 2.86
CA ASP A 157 -15.19 -10.78 4.18
C ASP A 157 -13.95 -10.37 4.99
N TYR A 158 -12.78 -10.31 4.35
CA TYR A 158 -11.55 -9.88 5.02
C TYR A 158 -11.62 -8.42 5.49
N MET A 159 -12.10 -7.52 4.64
CA MET A 159 -12.13 -6.07 4.88
C MET A 159 -13.18 -5.65 5.91
N THR A 160 -14.22 -6.47 6.11
CA THR A 160 -15.28 -6.24 7.10
C THR A 160 -15.05 -6.96 8.42
N THR A 161 -14.19 -7.97 8.47
CA THR A 161 -13.91 -8.72 9.70
C THR A 161 -12.83 -8.07 10.58
N PRO A 162 -13.08 -7.83 11.88
CA PRO A 162 -12.09 -7.30 12.81
C PRO A 162 -10.76 -8.07 12.86
N LYS A 163 -9.63 -7.35 12.94
CA LYS A 163 -8.28 -7.93 13.05
C LYS A 163 -7.49 -7.31 14.20
N LYS A 164 -6.76 -8.15 14.94
CA LYS A 164 -5.89 -7.70 16.04
C LYS A 164 -4.84 -6.67 15.59
N HIS A 165 -4.22 -6.88 14.43
CA HIS A 165 -3.22 -5.97 13.88
C HIS A 165 -3.80 -4.64 13.35
N CYS A 166 -5.13 -4.53 13.24
CA CYS A 166 -5.85 -3.31 12.91
C CYS A 166 -6.52 -2.71 14.15
N CYS A 167 -5.90 -2.83 15.33
CA CYS A 167 -6.44 -2.38 16.62
C CYS A 167 -7.85 -2.93 16.91
N ALA A 168 -8.12 -4.19 16.57
CA ALA A 168 -9.43 -4.85 16.70
C ALA A 168 -10.56 -4.19 15.87
N LEU A 169 -10.23 -3.35 14.89
CA LEU A 169 -11.14 -2.87 13.87
C LEU A 169 -11.09 -3.77 12.63
N SER A 170 -12.11 -3.68 11.78
CA SER A 170 -12.01 -4.24 10.44
C SER A 170 -10.98 -3.43 9.63
N PRO A 171 -10.28 -4.04 8.66
CA PRO A 171 -9.30 -3.32 7.85
C PRO A 171 -9.87 -2.07 7.17
N ARG A 172 -11.12 -2.13 6.69
CA ARG A 172 -11.80 -0.96 6.09
C ARG A 172 -11.99 0.18 7.09
N ARG A 173 -12.46 -0.12 8.31
CA ARG A 173 -12.60 0.89 9.37
C ARG A 173 -11.26 1.43 9.85
N TRP A 174 -10.24 0.58 9.87
CA TRP A 174 -8.90 1.00 10.24
C TRP A 174 -8.31 1.97 9.22
N ILE A 175 -8.41 1.66 7.92
CA ILE A 175 -7.99 2.57 6.83
C ILE A 175 -8.69 3.93 6.97
N GLN A 176 -10.01 3.93 7.14
CA GLN A 176 -10.79 5.15 7.35
C GLN A 176 -10.27 5.97 8.53
N ARG A 177 -10.06 5.33 9.69
CA ARG A 177 -9.55 5.99 10.89
C ARG A 177 -8.16 6.59 10.68
N GLU A 178 -7.22 5.84 10.12
CA GLU A 178 -5.86 6.34 9.91
C GLU A 178 -5.83 7.50 8.93
N ILE A 179 -6.64 7.44 7.86
CA ILE A 179 -6.79 8.56 6.92
C ILE A 179 -7.38 9.77 7.66
N THR A 180 -8.48 9.62 8.41
CA THR A 180 -9.06 10.72 9.18
C THR A 180 -8.07 11.34 10.17
N ASN A 181 -7.28 10.52 10.87
CA ASN A 181 -6.25 10.99 11.79
C ASN A 181 -5.16 11.79 11.07
N PHE A 182 -4.72 11.31 9.91
CA PHE A 182 -3.73 12.01 9.09
C PHE A 182 -4.25 13.36 8.60
N ILE A 183 -5.51 13.42 8.16
CA ILE A 183 -6.16 14.65 7.71
C ILE A 183 -6.27 15.65 8.85
N LYS A 184 -6.73 15.20 10.02
CA LYS A 184 -6.81 16.04 11.20
C LYS A 184 -5.44 16.63 11.56
N TYR A 185 -4.40 15.81 11.54
CA TYR A 185 -3.03 16.27 11.78
C TYR A 185 -2.59 17.35 10.79
N LEU A 186 -2.95 17.22 9.50
CA LEU A 186 -2.66 18.27 8.51
C LEU A 186 -3.42 19.56 8.78
N THR A 187 -4.69 19.48 9.19
CA THR A 187 -5.50 20.65 9.56
C THR A 187 -4.96 21.35 10.80
N ASP A 188 -4.57 20.59 11.82
CA ASP A 188 -3.99 21.13 13.05
C ASP A 188 -2.68 21.90 12.75
N ILE A 189 -1.82 21.38 11.87
CA ILE A 189 -0.60 22.09 11.42
C ILE A 189 -0.94 23.36 10.64
N SER A 190 -1.94 23.32 9.75
CA SER A 190 -2.31 24.51 8.98
C SER A 190 -2.80 25.63 9.89
N ASP A 191 -3.58 25.29 10.91
CA ASP A 191 -4.10 26.28 11.85
C ASP A 191 -2.98 26.90 12.71
N ASP A 192 -2.01 26.09 13.16
CA ASP A 192 -0.82 26.59 13.88
C ASP A 192 0.08 27.49 13.00
N SER A 193 0.16 27.21 11.70
CA SER A 193 0.94 28.02 10.74
C SER A 193 0.29 29.38 10.41
N ILE A 194 -1.03 29.49 10.54
CA ILE A 194 -1.76 30.76 10.33
C ILE A 194 -1.57 31.70 11.53
N THR A 195 -1.39 31.18 12.74
CA THR A 195 -1.11 31.99 13.93
C THR A 195 0.30 32.59 14.00
N LEU A 196 1.25 32.11 13.19
CA LEU A 196 2.62 32.63 13.18
C LEU A 196 2.83 33.82 12.22
N ASP A 197 1.85 34.16 11.38
CA ASP A 197 1.99 35.20 10.34
C ASP A 197 1.23 36.51 10.66
N THR A 198 0.60 36.63 11.83
CA THR A 198 -0.17 37.83 12.23
C THR A 198 0.54 38.79 13.21
N ASP A 199 1.72 38.45 13.73
CA ASP A 199 2.37 39.22 14.82
C ASP A 199 3.58 40.09 14.42
N GLU A 200 3.84 40.35 13.13
CA GLU A 200 4.98 41.22 12.71
C GLU A 200 4.64 42.45 11.84
N LYS A 201 3.39 42.93 11.82
CA LYS A 201 3.08 44.25 11.24
C LYS A 201 2.19 45.11 12.12
N CYS A 202 2.69 45.48 13.29
CA CYS A 202 2.17 46.63 14.04
C CYS A 202 3.20 47.19 15.02
N ILE A 203 4.34 47.70 14.54
CA ILE A 203 5.02 48.83 15.20
C ILE A 203 5.55 49.77 14.11
N SER A 204 5.17 51.05 14.30
CA SER A 204 5.47 52.29 13.58
C SER A 204 6.87 52.45 13.00
#